data_AF-K6PZF8-F1
#
_entry.id   AF-K6PZF8-F1
#
_cell.length_a   1.000
_cell.length_b   1.000
_cell.length_c   1.000
_cell.angle_alpha   90.00
_cell.angle_beta   90.00
_cell.angle_gamma   90.00
#
_symmetry.space_group_name_H-M   'P 1'
#
loop_
_entity.id
_entity.type
_entity.pdbx_description
1 polymer ?
#
loop_
_entity_poly.entity_id
_entity_poly.type
_entity_poly.pdbx_seq_one_letter_code
_entity_poly.pdbx_strand_id
1 'polypeptide(L)'
;MYVPRHFQMDPAEAVAFMRAHPFAILVTAAGGTPVATHIPVQVHGQGGLIWVTGHIAAANEQKETFAGGTTALLIFHGPHAYISSSWYTVDEVPTWNYLAVHAYGTLRSLSEEELEADLKDLLLQYEGHRENGRLWDTLPPELLARQMKGIVGFRVDVTRLEAKAKMSQNRKDIDYKRIVERLEESPDPMDHAVAAWMRAHRQHLFKGPAQG
;
A
#
# COMPACT_ATOMS: atom_id res chain seq x y z
N MET A 1 5.84 -12.24 1.04
CA MET A 1 6.79 -12.13 -0.08
C MET A 1 8.22 -12.24 0.41
N TYR A 2 9.11 -12.75 -0.44
CA TYR A 2 10.55 -12.79 -0.14
C TYR A 2 11.18 -11.40 -0.33
N VAL A 3 11.81 -10.89 0.73
CA VAL A 3 12.44 -9.56 0.78
C VAL A 3 13.93 -9.71 1.12
N PRO A 4 14.82 -9.74 0.11
CA PRO A 4 16.26 -9.64 0.34
C PRO A 4 16.61 -8.37 1.13
N ARG A 5 17.59 -8.46 2.03
CA ARG A 5 17.99 -7.37 2.95
C ARG A 5 18.26 -6.04 2.26
N HIS A 6 18.88 -6.04 1.08
CA HIS A 6 19.21 -4.82 0.33
C HIS A 6 18.01 -4.19 -0.40
N PHE A 7 16.87 -4.90 -0.47
CA PHE A 7 15.59 -4.40 -1.01
C PHE A 7 14.57 -4.10 0.10
N GLN A 8 14.93 -4.25 1.36
CA GLN A 8 14.01 -4.09 2.48
C GLN A 8 13.81 -2.61 2.82
N MET A 9 12.55 -2.18 2.90
CA MET A 9 12.19 -0.89 3.50
C MET A 9 12.21 -1.01 5.02
N ASP A 10 12.56 0.07 5.72
CA ASP A 10 12.37 0.11 7.17
C ASP A 10 10.87 0.22 7.55
N PRO A 11 10.48 -0.07 8.80
CA PRO A 11 9.08 -0.05 9.20
C PRO A 11 8.40 1.32 9.06
N ALA A 12 9.12 2.43 9.27
CA ALA A 12 8.55 3.77 9.17
C ALA A 12 8.29 4.15 7.71
N GLU A 13 9.24 3.82 6.83
CA GLU A 13 9.10 3.94 5.38
C GLU A 13 7.93 3.08 4.87
N ALA A 14 7.79 1.84 5.36
CA ALA A 14 6.69 0.96 5.00
C ALA A 14 5.32 1.55 5.37
N VAL A 15 5.16 2.12 6.57
CA VAL A 15 3.90 2.76 7.00
C VAL A 15 3.60 4.01 6.18
N ALA A 16 4.62 4.84 5.92
CA ALA A 16 4.47 6.01 5.05
C ALA A 16 4.05 5.60 3.63
N PHE A 17 4.66 4.54 3.09
CA PHE A 17 4.30 3.98 1.80
C PHE A 17 2.85 3.49 1.77
N MET A 18 2.41 2.74 2.79
CA MET A 18 1.02 2.25 2.88
C MET A 18 0.01 3.42 2.92
N ARG A 19 0.33 4.51 3.63
CA ARG A 19 -0.50 5.73 3.67
C ARG A 19 -0.56 6.46 2.33
N ALA A 20 0.54 6.46 1.58
CA ALA A 20 0.61 7.07 0.26
C ALA A 20 -0.07 6.23 -0.83
N HIS A 21 -0.26 4.93 -0.60
CA HIS A 21 -0.88 4.00 -1.55
C HIS A 21 -2.08 3.26 -0.92
N PRO A 22 -3.11 3.99 -0.46
CA PRO A 22 -4.18 3.42 0.39
C PRO A 22 -5.16 2.51 -0.37
N PHE A 23 -5.00 2.33 -1.68
CA PHE A 23 -5.83 1.39 -2.45
C PHE A 23 -5.20 -0.01 -2.43
N ALA A 24 -5.51 -0.74 -1.37
CA ALA A 24 -4.92 -2.05 -1.09
C ALA A 24 -5.73 -3.20 -1.69
N ILE A 25 -5.18 -4.41 -1.65
CA ILE A 25 -5.91 -5.65 -1.88
C ILE A 25 -6.03 -6.36 -0.53
N LEU A 26 -7.24 -6.50 -0.01
CA LEU A 26 -7.53 -7.30 1.18
C LEU A 26 -7.71 -8.75 0.77
N VAL A 27 -6.85 -9.62 1.28
CA VAL A 27 -6.90 -11.07 1.09
C VAL A 27 -7.23 -11.75 2.41
N THR A 28 -8.27 -12.58 2.39
CA THR A 28 -8.64 -13.50 3.47
C THR A 28 -8.80 -14.91 2.90
N ALA A 29 -9.13 -15.90 3.73
CA ALA A 29 -9.36 -17.27 3.27
C ALA A 29 -10.77 -17.74 3.66
N ALA A 30 -11.52 -18.25 2.69
CA ALA A 30 -12.79 -18.94 2.89
C ALA A 30 -12.57 -20.44 2.66
N GLY A 31 -12.64 -21.25 3.72
CA GLY A 31 -12.38 -22.70 3.61
C GLY A 31 -10.98 -23.04 3.08
N GLY A 32 -9.99 -22.18 3.34
CA GLY A 32 -8.62 -22.33 2.83
C GLY A 32 -8.37 -21.75 1.42
N THR A 33 -9.42 -21.32 0.72
CA THR A 33 -9.30 -20.66 -0.59
C THR A 33 -9.13 -19.15 -0.43
N PRO A 34 -8.14 -18.51 -1.07
CA PRO A 34 -7.97 -17.07 -0.98
C PRO A 34 -9.13 -16.33 -1.64
N VAL A 35 -9.66 -15.33 -0.94
CA VAL A 35 -10.64 -14.37 -1.44
C VAL A 35 -10.02 -12.98 -1.37
N ALA A 36 -10.19 -12.17 -2.42
CA ALA A 36 -9.54 -10.88 -2.53
C ALA A 36 -10.50 -9.78 -2.96
N THR A 37 -10.40 -8.61 -2.31
CA THR A 37 -11.10 -7.38 -2.71
C THR A 37 -10.10 -6.23 -2.82
N HIS A 38 -10.16 -5.47 -3.91
CA HIS A 38 -9.44 -4.21 -4.05
C HIS A 38 -10.23 -3.13 -3.33
N ILE A 39 -9.63 -2.46 -2.35
CA ILE A 39 -10.36 -1.58 -1.45
C ILE A 39 -9.51 -0.40 -0.94
N PRO A 40 -10.05 0.82 -0.88
CA PRO A 40 -9.44 1.91 -0.14
C PRO A 40 -9.39 1.59 1.35
N VAL A 41 -8.28 1.91 2.00
CA VAL A 41 -8.08 1.70 3.44
C VAL A 41 -7.46 2.92 4.11
N GLN A 42 -7.66 3.04 5.42
CA GLN A 42 -6.96 4.00 6.27
C GLN A 42 -5.90 3.28 7.10
N VAL A 43 -4.68 3.85 7.11
CA VAL A 43 -3.52 3.25 7.76
C VAL A 43 -3.15 4.08 8.98
N HIS A 44 -3.29 3.45 10.14
CA HIS A 44 -3.14 4.10 11.44
C HIS A 44 -1.89 3.58 12.14
N GLY A 45 -1.37 4.37 13.08
CA GLY A 45 -0.26 3.93 13.91
C GLY A 45 -0.10 4.76 15.18
N GLN A 46 0.04 4.08 16.31
CA GLN A 46 0.20 4.70 17.63
C GLN A 46 1.00 3.77 18.55
N GLY A 47 2.00 4.32 19.26
CA GLY A 47 2.76 3.55 20.26
C GLY A 47 3.48 2.30 19.70
N GLY A 48 3.86 2.31 18.42
CA GLY A 48 4.46 1.16 17.75
C GLY A 48 3.47 0.12 17.23
N LEU A 49 2.18 0.27 17.50
CA LEU A 49 1.11 -0.54 16.93
C LEU A 49 0.67 0.04 15.59
N ILE A 50 0.33 -0.84 14.65
CA ILE A 50 -0.16 -0.48 13.31
C ILE A 50 -1.47 -1.23 13.09
N TRP A 51 -2.47 -0.53 12.58
CA TRP A 51 -3.71 -1.16 12.15
C TRP A 51 -4.24 -0.49 10.91
N VAL A 52 -5.03 -1.24 10.16
CA VAL A 52 -5.64 -0.79 8.92
C VAL A 52 -7.14 -0.98 9.00
N THR A 53 -7.90 0.06 8.66
CA THR A 53 -9.35 0.02 8.60
C THR A 53 -9.85 0.25 7.19
N GLY A 54 -11.07 -0.21 6.94
CA GLY A 54 -11.78 0.02 5.70
C GLY A 54 -13.16 -0.61 5.79
N HIS A 55 -13.89 -0.61 4.68
CA HIS A 55 -15.21 -1.23 4.63
C HIS A 55 -15.45 -1.86 3.26
N ILE A 56 -16.27 -2.91 3.22
CA ILE A 56 -16.74 -3.52 1.98
C ILE A 56 -18.26 -3.44 1.91
N ALA A 57 -18.84 -3.59 0.71
CA ALA A 57 -20.27 -3.69 0.57
C ALA A 57 -20.81 -4.88 1.39
N ALA A 58 -21.95 -4.72 2.05
CA ALA A 58 -22.60 -5.78 2.81
C ALA A 58 -23.04 -6.98 1.93
N ALA A 59 -23.09 -6.82 0.61
CA ALA A 59 -23.34 -7.92 -0.33
C ALA A 59 -22.07 -8.71 -0.73
N ASN A 60 -20.88 -8.21 -0.39
CA ASN A 60 -19.63 -8.90 -0.71
C ASN A 60 -19.45 -10.11 0.23
N GLU A 61 -19.43 -11.31 -0.35
CA GLU A 61 -19.30 -12.59 0.37
C GLU A 61 -18.00 -12.70 1.17
N GLN A 62 -16.96 -11.91 0.85
CA GLN A 62 -15.74 -11.87 1.65
C GLN A 62 -16.02 -11.47 3.11
N LYS A 63 -17.11 -10.75 3.39
CA LYS A 63 -17.52 -10.40 4.77
C LYS A 63 -17.70 -11.62 5.67
N GLU A 64 -18.07 -12.78 5.12
CA GLU A 64 -18.25 -14.02 5.88
C GLU A 64 -16.92 -14.52 6.48
N THR A 65 -15.79 -14.04 5.95
CA THR A 65 -14.46 -14.30 6.52
C THR A 65 -14.10 -13.37 7.68
N PHE A 66 -14.93 -12.38 8.02
CA PHE A 66 -14.58 -11.34 9.01
C PHE A 66 -14.83 -11.74 10.47
N ALA A 67 -14.98 -13.04 10.72
CA ALA A 67 -14.98 -13.58 12.08
C ALA A 67 -13.70 -13.16 12.83
N GLY A 68 -13.83 -12.82 14.11
CA GLY A 68 -12.70 -12.41 14.94
C GLY A 68 -11.63 -13.51 14.98
N GLY A 69 -10.39 -13.14 14.70
CA GLY A 69 -9.25 -14.07 14.67
C GLY A 69 -8.83 -14.52 13.27
N THR A 70 -9.55 -14.12 12.22
CA THR A 70 -9.16 -14.42 10.84
C THR A 70 -7.82 -13.78 10.50
N THR A 71 -6.89 -14.56 9.96
CA THR A 71 -5.66 -14.01 9.39
C THR A 71 -5.97 -13.32 8.06
N ALA A 72 -5.57 -12.07 7.93
CA ALA A 72 -5.68 -11.29 6.71
C ALA A 72 -4.32 -10.86 6.20
N LEU A 73 -4.23 -10.66 4.88
CA LEU A 73 -3.13 -10.02 4.19
C LEU A 73 -3.67 -8.80 3.44
N LEU A 74 -3.11 -7.63 3.70
CA LEU A 74 -3.29 -6.45 2.88
C LEU A 74 -2.07 -6.24 2.00
N ILE A 75 -2.29 -6.11 0.68
CA ILE A 75 -1.23 -5.85 -0.30
C ILE A 75 -1.35 -4.40 -0.77
N PHE A 76 -0.31 -3.61 -0.48
CA PHE A 76 -0.14 -2.26 -0.96
C PHE A 76 0.89 -2.30 -2.09
N HIS A 77 0.56 -1.69 -3.22
CA HIS A 77 1.41 -1.67 -4.40
C HIS A 77 1.64 -0.23 -4.85
N GLY A 78 2.84 0.04 -5.33
CA GLY A 78 3.24 1.35 -5.81
C GLY A 78 3.78 1.28 -7.24
N PRO A 79 4.59 2.28 -7.63
CA PRO A 79 5.19 2.31 -8.94
C PRO A 79 6.01 1.06 -9.26
N HIS A 80 5.93 0.62 -10.51
CA HIS A 80 6.66 -0.52 -11.04
C HIS A 80 6.95 -0.34 -12.53
N ALA A 81 8.11 -0.83 -12.98
CA ALA A 81 8.56 -0.64 -14.35
C ALA A 81 9.43 -1.82 -14.80
N TYR A 82 9.34 -2.16 -16.08
CA TYR A 82 10.28 -3.08 -16.72
C TYR A 82 11.61 -2.37 -16.93
N ILE A 83 12.70 -3.04 -16.56
CA ILE A 83 14.07 -2.55 -16.71
C ILE A 83 14.76 -3.42 -17.74
N SER A 84 14.97 -2.84 -18.93
CA SER A 84 15.68 -3.52 -20.01
C SER A 84 17.16 -3.65 -19.68
N SER A 85 17.72 -4.85 -19.86
CA SER A 85 19.16 -5.03 -19.71
C SER A 85 19.99 -4.38 -20.81
N SER A 86 19.36 -3.96 -21.93
CA SER A 86 20.04 -3.17 -22.97
C SER A 86 20.51 -1.79 -22.50
N TRP A 87 20.06 -1.33 -21.31
CA TRP A 87 20.49 -0.08 -20.72
C TRP A 87 21.78 -0.21 -19.91
N TYR A 88 22.20 -1.44 -19.59
CA TYR A 88 23.35 -1.69 -18.72
C TYR A 88 24.67 -1.62 -19.48
N THR A 89 25.76 -1.59 -18.73
CA THR A 89 27.13 -1.62 -19.26
C THR A 89 27.69 -3.03 -19.51
N VAL A 90 26.97 -4.07 -19.08
CA VAL A 90 27.36 -5.48 -19.21
C VAL A 90 26.16 -6.35 -19.58
N ASP A 91 26.41 -7.52 -20.18
CA ASP A 91 25.38 -8.50 -20.50
C ASP A 91 24.76 -9.09 -19.23
N GLU A 92 23.44 -8.96 -19.11
CA GLU A 92 22.67 -9.26 -17.92
C GLU A 92 21.21 -9.54 -18.32
N VAL A 93 20.41 -10.09 -17.40
CA VAL A 93 18.99 -10.36 -17.64
C VAL A 93 18.12 -9.13 -17.33
N PRO A 94 17.02 -8.92 -18.07
CA PRO A 94 16.06 -7.89 -17.73
C PRO A 94 15.30 -8.20 -16.44
N THR A 95 14.69 -7.19 -15.84
CA THR A 95 13.99 -7.33 -14.56
C THR A 95 12.85 -6.32 -14.44
N TRP A 96 12.11 -6.37 -13.34
CA TRP A 96 11.22 -5.31 -12.90
C TRP A 96 11.77 -4.59 -11.67
N ASN A 97 11.63 -3.26 -11.66
CA ASN A 97 11.63 -2.45 -10.44
C ASN A 97 10.20 -2.33 -9.92
N TYR A 98 10.00 -2.35 -8.61
CA TYR A 98 8.69 -2.18 -7.98
C TYR A 98 8.78 -1.85 -6.49
N LEU A 99 7.73 -1.20 -5.98
CA LEU A 99 7.47 -1.03 -4.55
C LEU A 99 6.24 -1.84 -4.14
N ALA A 100 6.35 -2.56 -3.01
CA ALA A 100 5.22 -3.26 -2.42
C ALA A 100 5.36 -3.40 -0.91
N VAL A 101 4.22 -3.42 -0.21
CA VAL A 101 4.14 -3.78 1.21
C VAL A 101 3.05 -4.83 1.39
N HIS A 102 3.38 -5.93 2.04
CA HIS A 102 2.44 -6.92 2.52
C HIS A 102 2.29 -6.74 4.03
N ALA A 103 1.08 -6.40 4.47
CA ALA A 103 0.74 -6.27 5.88
C ALA A 103 -0.14 -7.45 6.30
N TYR A 104 0.41 -8.34 7.12
CA TYR A 104 -0.30 -9.46 7.71
C TYR A 104 -0.84 -9.06 9.08
N GLY A 105 -2.03 -9.51 9.41
CA GLY A 105 -2.63 -9.20 10.69
C GLY A 105 -3.85 -10.04 11.01
N THR A 106 -4.43 -9.74 12.17
CA THR A 106 -5.69 -10.33 12.61
C THR A 106 -6.83 -9.39 12.23
N LEU A 107 -7.82 -9.92 11.53
CA LEU A 107 -8.99 -9.18 11.08
C LEU A 107 -10.17 -9.38 12.03
N ARG A 108 -10.95 -8.31 12.21
CA ARG A 108 -12.29 -8.33 12.81
C ARG A 108 -13.20 -7.31 12.15
N SER A 109 -14.50 -7.50 12.26
CA SER A 109 -15.48 -6.45 11.95
C SER A 109 -15.39 -5.29 12.95
N LEU A 110 -15.75 -4.09 12.48
CA LEU A 110 -15.97 -2.91 13.32
C LEU A 110 -17.39 -2.93 13.93
N SER A 111 -17.56 -2.34 15.11
CA SER A 111 -18.89 -1.98 15.61
C SER A 111 -19.49 -0.82 14.79
N GLU A 112 -20.77 -0.52 15.00
CA GLU A 112 -21.43 0.61 14.34
C GLU A 112 -20.75 1.94 14.71
N GLU A 113 -20.41 2.13 15.98
CA GLU A 113 -19.72 3.33 16.47
C GLU A 113 -18.29 3.45 15.93
N GLU A 114 -17.56 2.33 15.86
CA GLU A 114 -16.22 2.31 15.26
C GLU A 114 -16.26 2.62 13.76
N LEU A 115 -17.26 2.07 13.04
CA LEU A 115 -17.46 2.35 11.62
C LEU A 115 -17.82 3.81 11.37
N GLU A 116 -18.70 4.40 12.18
CA GLU A 116 -19.01 5.83 12.09
C GLU A 116 -17.77 6.69 12.29
N ALA A 117 -16.95 6.40 13.31
CA ALA A 117 -15.71 7.13 13.55
C ALA A 117 -14.72 7.00 12.37
N ASP A 118 -14.56 5.79 11.82
CA ASP A 118 -13.69 5.54 10.67
C ASP A 118 -14.14 6.33 9.44
N LEU A 119 -15.45 6.36 9.16
CA LEU A 119 -16.02 7.12 8.04
C LEU A 119 -15.88 8.64 8.22
N LYS A 120 -15.98 9.16 9.44
CA LYS A 120 -15.71 10.58 9.73
C LYS A 120 -14.28 10.94 9.37
N ASP A 121 -13.32 10.13 9.80
CA ASP A 121 -11.91 10.32 9.50
C ASP A 121 -11.65 10.22 7.98
N LEU A 122 -12.32 9.28 7.31
CA LEU A 122 -12.22 9.10 5.86
C LEU A 122 -12.70 10.35 5.09
N LEU A 123 -13.88 10.85 5.44
CA LEU A 123 -14.42 12.06 4.83
C LEU A 123 -13.51 13.25 5.11
N LEU A 124 -13.01 13.40 6.34
CA LEU A 124 -12.08 14.49 6.66
C LEU A 124 -10.80 14.41 5.81
N GLN A 125 -10.23 13.22 5.64
CA GLN A 125 -9.02 13.01 4.84
C GLN A 125 -9.22 13.40 3.36
N TYR A 126 -10.31 12.98 2.74
CA TYR A 126 -10.52 13.15 1.29
C TYR A 126 -11.27 14.43 0.91
N GLU A 127 -12.12 14.95 1.80
CA GLU A 127 -12.97 16.11 1.55
C GLU A 127 -12.57 17.36 2.34
N GLY A 128 -11.87 17.23 3.48
CA GLY A 128 -11.58 18.36 4.37
C GLY A 128 -10.73 19.48 3.75
N HIS A 129 -9.96 19.18 2.72
CA HIS A 129 -9.15 20.16 1.97
C HIS A 129 -9.88 20.75 0.75
N ARG A 130 -11.11 20.31 0.47
CA ARG A 130 -11.88 20.72 -0.71
C ARG A 130 -12.79 21.89 -0.39
N GLU A 131 -12.93 22.79 -1.36
CA GLU A 131 -13.99 23.79 -1.31
C GLU A 131 -15.36 23.08 -1.39
N ASN A 132 -16.21 23.31 -0.39
CA ASN A 132 -17.50 22.63 -0.22
C ASN A 132 -17.40 21.09 -0.03
N GLY A 133 -16.31 20.61 0.57
CA GLY A 133 -16.13 19.19 0.90
C GLY A 133 -17.28 18.61 1.72
N ARG A 134 -17.71 17.40 1.38
CA ARG A 134 -18.82 16.70 2.04
C ARG A 134 -18.34 16.00 3.32
N LEU A 135 -18.29 16.74 4.42
CA LEU A 135 -17.99 16.19 5.74
C LEU A 135 -19.23 15.51 6.36
N TRP A 136 -18.99 14.67 7.37
CA TRP A 136 -20.03 13.90 8.04
C TRP A 136 -21.24 14.75 8.45
N ASP A 137 -21.00 15.82 9.21
CA ASP A 137 -22.06 16.69 9.74
C ASP A 137 -22.74 17.56 8.67
N THR A 138 -22.25 17.55 7.42
CA THR A 138 -22.86 18.26 6.29
C THR A 138 -23.84 17.39 5.49
N LEU A 139 -23.90 16.09 5.79
CA LEU A 139 -24.75 15.12 5.12
C LEU A 139 -26.03 14.85 5.93
N PRO A 140 -27.17 14.58 5.29
CA PRO A 140 -28.41 14.27 6.01
C PRO A 140 -28.24 13.00 6.88
N PRO A 141 -28.61 13.03 8.17
CA PRO A 141 -28.46 11.86 9.05
C PRO A 141 -29.15 10.59 8.55
N GLU A 142 -30.32 10.73 7.92
CA GLU A 142 -31.06 9.61 7.32
C GLU A 142 -30.35 8.99 6.12
N LEU A 143 -29.58 9.79 5.37
CA LEU A 143 -28.75 9.30 4.28
C LEU A 143 -27.58 8.47 4.84
N LEU A 144 -26.89 8.99 5.86
CA LEU A 144 -25.77 8.32 6.52
C LEU A 144 -26.20 6.97 7.10
N ALA A 145 -27.27 6.96 7.90
CA ALA A 145 -27.81 5.74 8.51
C ALA A 145 -28.22 4.69 7.45
N ARG A 146 -28.74 5.12 6.29
CA ARG A 146 -29.05 4.20 5.19
C ARG A 146 -27.79 3.64 4.54
N GLN A 147 -26.78 4.47 4.27
CA GLN A 147 -25.55 4.03 3.61
C GLN A 147 -24.70 3.12 4.50
N MET A 148 -24.64 3.39 5.81
CA MET A 148 -23.92 2.54 6.76
C MET A 148 -24.45 1.11 6.78
N LYS A 149 -25.78 0.91 6.66
CA LYS A 149 -26.38 -0.44 6.55
C LYS A 149 -25.93 -1.20 5.29
N GLY A 150 -25.46 -0.50 4.27
CA GLY A 150 -24.99 -1.06 3.01
C GLY A 150 -23.55 -1.56 3.04
N ILE A 151 -22.83 -1.37 4.15
CA ILE A 151 -21.40 -1.69 4.26
C ILE A 151 -21.08 -2.44 5.56
N VAL A 152 -19.93 -3.12 5.57
CA VAL A 152 -19.35 -3.79 6.73
C VAL A 152 -17.93 -3.26 6.91
N GLY A 153 -17.69 -2.57 8.03
CA GLY A 153 -16.37 -2.11 8.42
C GLY A 153 -15.50 -3.25 8.93
N PHE A 154 -14.19 -3.16 8.69
CA PHE A 154 -13.21 -4.08 9.21
C PHE A 154 -11.98 -3.34 9.77
N ARG A 155 -11.28 -4.02 10.66
CA ARG A 155 -9.97 -3.65 11.17
C ARG A 155 -9.02 -4.84 11.05
N VAL A 156 -7.81 -4.57 10.57
CA VAL A 156 -6.69 -5.51 10.59
C VAL A 156 -5.63 -4.97 11.54
N ASP A 157 -5.44 -5.66 12.67
CA ASP A 157 -4.32 -5.40 13.58
C ASP A 157 -3.06 -6.04 13.00
N VAL A 158 -2.13 -5.20 12.52
CA VAL A 158 -0.95 -5.65 11.77
C VAL A 158 0.07 -6.25 12.73
N THR A 159 0.42 -7.51 12.51
CA THR A 159 1.40 -8.25 13.31
C THR A 159 2.72 -8.44 12.57
N ARG A 160 2.73 -8.30 11.25
CA ARG A 160 3.92 -8.52 10.43
C ARG A 160 3.86 -7.70 9.15
N LEU A 161 4.93 -6.97 8.88
CA LEU A 161 5.15 -6.25 7.63
C LEU A 161 6.27 -6.92 6.83
N GLU A 162 6.04 -7.08 5.54
CA GLU A 162 7.09 -7.36 4.56
C GLU A 162 7.06 -6.23 3.55
N ALA A 163 8.12 -5.42 3.50
CA ALA A 163 8.15 -4.19 2.73
C ALA A 163 9.37 -4.18 1.81
N LYS A 164 9.13 -4.01 0.49
CA LYS A 164 10.15 -4.21 -0.53
C LYS A 164 10.20 -3.03 -1.49
N ALA A 165 11.39 -2.45 -1.60
CA ALA A 165 11.78 -1.51 -2.64
C ALA A 165 12.84 -2.16 -3.54
N LYS A 166 12.43 -2.75 -4.66
CA LYS A 166 13.38 -3.25 -5.67
C LYS A 166 13.53 -2.17 -6.73
N MET A 167 14.60 -1.40 -6.65
CA MET A 167 14.80 -0.16 -7.42
C MET A 167 16.20 -0.09 -8.03
N SER A 168 16.70 -1.26 -8.45
CA SER A 168 18.02 -1.42 -9.07
C SER A 168 19.18 -0.90 -8.20
N GLN A 169 19.03 -0.90 -6.87
CA GLN A 169 20.06 -0.40 -5.94
C GLN A 169 21.35 -1.20 -5.90
N ASN A 170 21.34 -2.39 -6.49
CA ASN A 170 22.50 -3.27 -6.66
C ASN A 170 23.28 -2.99 -7.96
N ARG A 171 22.87 -2.01 -8.78
CA ARG A 171 23.53 -1.67 -10.05
C ARG A 171 24.57 -0.57 -9.88
N LYS A 172 25.53 -0.52 -10.82
CA LYS A 172 26.57 0.52 -10.85
C LYS A 172 25.93 1.90 -11.08
N ASP A 173 26.65 2.96 -10.68
CA ASP A 173 26.16 4.34 -10.84
C ASP A 173 25.82 4.70 -12.29
N ILE A 174 26.62 4.23 -13.25
CA ILE A 174 26.38 4.45 -14.67
C ILE A 174 25.09 3.78 -15.14
N ASP A 175 24.83 2.54 -14.72
CA ASP A 175 23.62 1.81 -15.10
C ASP A 175 22.39 2.46 -14.46
N TYR A 176 22.49 2.86 -13.20
CA TYR A 176 21.42 3.62 -12.54
C TYR A 176 21.05 4.90 -13.31
N LYS A 177 22.04 5.71 -13.69
CA LYS A 177 21.81 6.96 -14.42
C LYS A 177 21.07 6.70 -15.73
N ARG A 178 21.51 5.68 -16.48
CA ARG A 178 20.85 5.25 -17.72
C ARG A 178 19.43 4.74 -17.48
N ILE A 179 19.21 3.94 -16.45
CA ILE A 179 17.87 3.46 -16.10
C ILE A 179 16.94 4.64 -15.84
N VAL A 180 17.35 5.60 -15.00
CA VAL A 180 16.55 6.78 -14.70
C VAL A 180 16.26 7.60 -15.96
N GLU A 181 17.27 7.88 -16.78
CA GLU A 181 17.11 8.61 -18.05
C GLU A 181 16.11 7.91 -18.98
N ARG A 182 16.24 6.59 -19.17
CA ARG A 182 15.33 5.82 -20.03
C ARG A 182 13.90 5.77 -19.52
N LEU A 183 13.72 5.68 -18.21
CA LEU A 183 12.39 5.73 -17.60
C LEU A 183 11.75 7.11 -17.75
N GLU A 184 12.54 8.20 -17.71
CA GLU A 184 12.08 9.58 -17.92
C GLU A 184 11.76 9.94 -19.37
N GLU A 185 12.37 9.23 -20.33
CA GLU A 185 12.05 9.35 -21.76
C GLU A 185 10.82 8.52 -22.16
N SER A 186 10.37 7.62 -21.29
CA SER A 186 9.24 6.72 -21.57
C SER A 186 7.93 7.50 -21.67
N PRO A 187 7.00 7.11 -22.57
CA PRO A 187 5.66 7.69 -22.55
C PRO A 187 4.79 7.21 -21.38
N ASP A 188 5.25 6.21 -20.59
CA ASP A 188 4.48 5.63 -19.48
C ASP A 188 4.64 6.44 -18.17
N PRO A 189 3.56 7.00 -17.60
CA PRO A 189 3.61 7.69 -16.31
C PRO A 189 4.12 6.84 -15.15
N MET A 190 3.96 5.51 -15.23
CA MET A 190 4.46 4.59 -14.21
C MET A 190 5.99 4.51 -14.21
N ASP A 191 6.61 4.54 -15.39
CA ASP A 191 8.07 4.61 -15.54
C ASP A 191 8.60 5.91 -14.93
N HIS A 192 7.93 7.04 -15.19
CA HIS A 192 8.25 8.33 -14.56
C HIS A 192 8.19 8.26 -13.03
N ALA A 193 7.15 7.62 -12.48
CA ALA A 193 6.99 7.48 -11.03
C ALA A 193 8.12 6.62 -10.42
N VAL A 194 8.56 5.56 -11.11
CA VAL A 194 9.73 4.77 -10.71
C VAL A 194 11.00 5.63 -10.76
N ALA A 195 11.23 6.38 -11.83
CA ALA A 195 12.41 7.24 -11.97
C ALA A 195 12.47 8.33 -10.89
N ALA A 196 11.33 8.98 -10.62
CA ALA A 196 11.18 9.97 -9.57
C ALA A 196 11.49 9.40 -8.18
N TRP A 197 10.96 8.21 -7.87
CA TRP A 197 11.25 7.54 -6.61
C TRP A 197 12.72 7.17 -6.49
N MET A 198 13.32 6.61 -7.55
CA MET A 198 14.75 6.29 -7.62
C MET A 198 15.63 7.51 -7.32
N ARG A 199 15.32 8.68 -7.90
CA ARG A 199 16.03 9.94 -7.64
C ARG A 199 15.90 10.39 -6.19
N ALA A 200 14.68 10.41 -5.66
CA ALA A 200 14.41 10.88 -4.30
C ALA A 200 15.14 10.03 -3.22
N HIS A 201 15.35 8.73 -3.48
CA HIS A 201 15.91 7.80 -2.50
C HIS A 201 17.36 7.37 -2.80
N ARG A 202 18.02 8.02 -3.77
CA ARG A 202 19.38 7.68 -4.22
C ARG A 202 20.39 7.61 -3.07
N GLN A 203 20.41 8.61 -2.19
CA GLN A 203 21.37 8.68 -1.09
C GLN A 203 21.19 7.58 -0.05
N HIS A 204 19.97 7.10 0.15
CA HIS A 204 19.63 6.11 1.17
C HIS A 204 19.87 4.68 0.69
N LEU A 205 19.57 4.40 -0.58
CA LEU A 205 19.60 3.04 -1.14
C LEU A 205 20.94 2.64 -1.76
N PHE A 206 21.73 3.60 -2.21
CA PHE A 206 23.01 3.35 -2.88
C PHE A 206 24.19 3.69 -1.96
N LYS A 207 24.08 3.35 -0.67
CA LYS A 207 25.26 3.22 0.18
C LYS A 207 26.15 2.19 -0.50
N GLY A 208 27.29 2.64 -1.04
CA GLY A 208 28.23 1.79 -1.76
C GLY A 208 28.60 0.55 -0.94
N PRO A 209 29.22 -0.47 -1.56
CA PRO A 209 29.68 -1.63 -0.80
C PRO A 209 30.47 -1.12 0.40
N ALA A 210 30.15 -1.64 1.60
CA ALA A 210 31.00 -1.45 2.75
C ALA A 210 32.42 -1.78 2.27
N GLN A 211 33.32 -0.80 2.31
CA GLN A 211 34.71 -1.04 2.01
C GLN A 211 35.19 -2.07 3.04
N GLY A 212 35.33 -3.31 2.57
CA GLY A 212 35.93 -4.43 3.28
C GLY A 212 37.17 -4.85 2.52
#